data_AF-A0A2N6SXZ2-F1
#
_entry.id   AF-A0A2N6SXZ2-F1
#
_cell.length_a   1.000
_cell.length_b   1.000
_cell.length_c   1.000
_cell.angle_alpha   90.00
_cell.angle_beta   90.00
_cell.angle_gamma   90.00
#
_symmetry.space_group_name_H-M   'P 1'
#
loop_
_entity.id
_entity.type
_entity.pdbx_description
1 polymer ?
#
loop_
_entity_poly.entity_id
_entity_poly.type
_entity_poly.pdbx_seq_one_letter_code
_entity_poly.pdbx_strand_id
1 'polypeptide(L)'
;MTTMSMGDAIVGGYDATVDDEYQSNLLHKSNTITYHTAFYGYVALGAVLAWVLPDGNSWIPLLVLAPMVGGAVIGTNWLKRNVPRPRALLPSPIEWAILVFLMIVWIAGISYNAPDGGGASTVGWIFGGLVGGVVGGIVGFTVALSFQKRGRAKDIERLDKKFADD
;
A
#
# COMPACT_ATOMS: atom_id res chain seq x y z
N MET A 1 -16.88 -26.22 14.45
CA MET A 1 -15.89 -26.07 13.37
C MET A 1 -15.59 -24.60 13.22
N THR A 2 -14.42 -24.14 13.68
CA THR A 2 -13.96 -22.78 13.42
C THR A 2 -13.67 -22.67 11.92
N THR A 3 -14.41 -21.81 11.21
CA THR A 3 -14.15 -21.52 9.79
C THR A 3 -12.74 -20.94 9.65
N MET A 4 -11.86 -21.66 8.97
CA MET A 4 -10.50 -21.22 8.64
C MET A 4 -10.57 -19.90 7.86
N SER A 5 -9.82 -18.87 8.29
CA SER A 5 -9.83 -17.61 7.54
C SER A 5 -9.02 -17.75 6.25
N MET A 6 -9.32 -16.93 5.24
CA MET A 6 -8.56 -16.94 3.98
C MET A 6 -7.05 -16.77 4.20
N GLY A 7 -6.65 -15.93 5.16
CA GLY A 7 -5.23 -15.76 5.51
C GLY A 7 -4.62 -17.01 6.13
N ASP A 8 -5.36 -17.75 6.97
CA ASP A 8 -4.89 -19.02 7.54
C ASP A 8 -4.70 -20.07 6.43
N ALA A 9 -5.62 -20.12 5.46
CA ALA A 9 -5.53 -21.04 4.33
C ALA A 9 -4.31 -20.73 3.44
N ILE A 10 -4.04 -19.45 3.19
CA ILE A 10 -2.85 -19.02 2.44
C ILE A 10 -1.57 -19.37 3.20
N VAL A 11 -1.47 -18.99 4.48
CA VAL A 11 -0.27 -19.25 5.30
C VAL A 11 -0.02 -20.75 5.42
N GLY A 12 -1.04 -21.55 5.76
CA GLY A 12 -0.91 -23.00 5.85
C GLY A 12 -0.50 -23.66 4.53
N GLY A 13 -0.92 -23.09 3.38
CA GLY A 13 -0.47 -23.54 2.06
C GLY A 13 1.02 -23.29 1.83
N TYR A 14 1.55 -22.16 2.27
CA TYR A 14 2.98 -21.84 2.16
C TYR A 14 3.83 -22.62 3.17
N ASP A 15 3.37 -22.77 4.41
CA ASP A 15 4.08 -23.53 5.44
C ASP A 15 4.21 -25.02 5.06
N ALA A 16 3.24 -25.57 4.31
CA ALA A 16 3.31 -26.94 3.79
C ALA A 16 4.38 -27.14 2.69
N THR A 17 5.00 -26.07 2.18
CA THR A 17 6.04 -26.13 1.14
C THR A 17 7.47 -26.12 1.67
N VAL A 18 7.64 -26.03 2.99
CA VAL A 18 8.93 -25.89 3.67
C VAL A 18 9.06 -26.95 4.76
N ASP A 19 10.27 -27.48 4.95
CA ASP A 19 10.49 -28.63 5.84
C ASP A 19 10.79 -28.24 7.29
N ASP A 20 11.23 -26.99 7.53
CA ASP A 20 11.68 -26.53 8.83
C ASP A 20 11.38 -25.04 9.08
N GLU A 21 11.55 -24.62 10.34
CA GLU A 21 11.32 -23.24 10.77
C GLU A 21 12.26 -22.22 10.12
N TYR A 22 13.49 -22.63 9.77
CA TYR A 22 14.46 -21.76 9.11
C TYR A 22 14.02 -21.44 7.67
N GLN A 23 13.55 -22.44 6.94
CA GLN A 23 13.00 -22.30 5.60
C GLN A 23 11.72 -21.45 5.59
N SER A 24 10.77 -21.69 6.51
CA SER A 24 9.58 -20.85 6.67
C SER A 24 9.94 -19.39 6.95
N ASN A 25 10.90 -19.14 7.85
CA ASN A 25 11.38 -17.79 8.14
C ASN A 25 12.00 -17.12 6.89
N LEU A 26 12.83 -17.86 6.14
CA LEU A 26 13.44 -17.35 4.92
C LEU A 26 12.39 -17.05 3.83
N LEU A 27 11.37 -17.90 3.69
CA LEU A 27 10.23 -17.69 2.80
C LEU A 27 9.47 -16.41 3.17
N HIS A 28 9.17 -16.19 4.44
CA HIS A 28 8.51 -14.96 4.90
C HIS A 28 9.36 -13.71 4.68
N LYS A 29 10.68 -13.78 4.84
CA LYS A 29 11.60 -12.68 4.51
C LYS A 29 11.60 -12.37 3.01
N SER A 30 11.64 -13.41 2.17
CA SER A 30 11.54 -13.26 0.71
C SER A 30 10.21 -12.60 0.31
N ASN A 31 9.09 -13.04 0.90
CA ASN A 31 7.78 -12.44 0.68
C ASN A 31 7.72 -10.99 1.17
N THR A 32 8.41 -10.64 2.27
CA THR A 32 8.51 -9.26 2.76
C THR A 32 9.20 -8.37 1.73
N ILE A 33 10.34 -8.82 1.18
CA ILE A 33 11.08 -8.09 0.14
C ILE A 33 10.24 -7.95 -1.13
N THR A 34 9.59 -9.03 -1.56
CA THR A 34 8.73 -9.06 -2.75
C THR A 34 7.55 -8.10 -2.59
N TYR A 35 6.86 -8.12 -1.46
CA TYR A 35 5.74 -7.23 -1.19
C TYR A 35 6.20 -5.76 -1.13
N HIS A 36 7.33 -5.49 -0.48
CA HIS A 36 7.90 -4.15 -0.38
C HIS A 36 8.32 -3.59 -1.74
N THR A 37 8.92 -4.42 -2.60
CA THR A 37 9.32 -4.01 -3.96
C THR A 37 8.13 -3.90 -4.91
N ALA A 38 7.14 -4.80 -4.80
CA ALA A 38 5.92 -4.77 -5.59
C ALA A 38 5.12 -3.47 -5.41
N PHE A 39 5.17 -2.85 -4.22
CA PHE A 39 4.58 -1.53 -3.99
C PHE A 39 5.07 -0.49 -5.01
N TYR A 40 6.38 -0.35 -5.19
CA TYR A 40 6.95 0.56 -6.19
C TYR A 40 6.60 0.14 -7.62
N GLY A 41 6.53 -1.17 -7.87
CA GLY A 41 6.07 -1.72 -9.15
C GLY A 41 4.63 -1.31 -9.49
N TYR A 42 3.72 -1.33 -8.53
CA TYR A 42 2.34 -0.85 -8.71
C TYR A 42 2.30 0.65 -9.02
N VAL A 43 3.04 1.47 -8.28
CA VAL A 43 3.09 2.91 -8.55
C VAL A 43 3.68 3.19 -9.94
N ALA A 44 4.75 2.48 -10.32
CA ALA A 44 5.35 2.59 -11.65
C ALA A 44 4.40 2.14 -12.75
N LEU A 45 3.66 1.04 -12.55
CA LEU A 45 2.65 0.56 -13.49
C LEU A 45 1.54 1.59 -13.69
N GLY A 46 1.05 2.20 -12.60
CA GLY A 46 0.08 3.29 -12.66
C GLY A 46 0.62 4.48 -13.47
N ALA A 47 1.88 4.86 -13.23
CA ALA A 47 2.54 5.91 -13.99
C ALA A 47 2.63 5.58 -15.49
N VAL A 48 3.06 4.38 -15.86
CA VAL A 48 3.14 3.95 -17.26
C VAL A 48 1.75 3.95 -17.92
N LEU A 49 0.75 3.36 -17.28
CA LEU A 49 -0.62 3.34 -17.80
C LEU A 49 -1.16 4.75 -18.05
N ALA A 50 -0.82 5.70 -17.20
CA ALA A 50 -1.26 7.08 -17.35
C ALA A 50 -0.71 7.79 -18.59
N TRP A 51 0.40 7.32 -19.17
CA TRP A 51 0.94 7.85 -20.43
C TRP A 51 0.53 7.04 -21.66
N VAL A 52 0.34 5.73 -21.51
CA VAL A 52 0.05 4.83 -22.63
C VAL A 52 -1.43 4.84 -23.03
N LEU A 53 -2.33 5.12 -22.09
CA LEU A 53 -3.76 5.09 -22.36
C LEU A 53 -4.21 6.32 -23.16
N PRO A 54 -5.13 6.14 -24.13
CA PRO A 54 -5.65 7.23 -24.93
C PRO A 54 -6.58 8.15 -24.13
N ASP A 55 -6.78 9.35 -24.66
CA ASP A 55 -7.63 10.39 -24.09
C ASP A 55 -9.01 9.86 -23.66
N GLY A 56 -9.50 10.34 -22.51
CA GLY A 56 -10.78 9.93 -21.93
C GLY A 56 -10.72 8.69 -21.02
N ASN A 57 -9.57 8.00 -20.95
CA ASN A 57 -9.35 6.83 -20.07
C ASN A 57 -8.46 7.12 -18.85
N SER A 58 -8.36 8.38 -18.45
CA SER A 58 -7.46 8.86 -17.38
C SER A 58 -7.72 8.27 -15.99
N TRP A 59 -8.86 7.62 -15.78
CA TRP A 59 -9.21 6.95 -14.52
C TRP A 59 -8.68 5.51 -14.42
N ILE A 60 -8.44 4.82 -15.55
CA ILE A 60 -7.99 3.43 -15.58
C ILE A 60 -6.65 3.21 -14.85
N PRO A 61 -5.65 4.10 -14.96
CA PRO A 61 -4.42 3.97 -14.18
C PRO A 61 -4.66 3.83 -12.67
N LEU A 62 -5.71 4.46 -12.13
CA LEU A 62 -6.06 4.41 -10.71
C LEU A 62 -6.51 3.01 -10.26
N LEU A 63 -6.93 2.13 -11.18
CA LEU A 63 -7.30 0.75 -10.85
C LEU A 63 -6.15 -0.04 -10.25
N VAL A 64 -4.90 0.36 -10.51
CA VAL A 64 -3.72 -0.26 -9.90
C VAL A 64 -3.71 -0.11 -8.37
N LEU A 65 -4.41 0.90 -7.83
CA LEU A 65 -4.56 1.06 -6.38
C LEU A 65 -5.44 -0.03 -5.75
N ALA A 66 -6.38 -0.62 -6.50
CA ALA A 66 -7.31 -1.61 -5.97
C ALA A 66 -6.61 -2.90 -5.47
N PRO A 67 -5.78 -3.61 -6.27
CA PRO A 67 -5.04 -4.76 -5.77
C PRO A 67 -3.99 -4.37 -4.73
N MET A 68 -3.37 -3.18 -4.86
CA MET A 68 -2.38 -2.68 -3.91
C MET A 68 -2.98 -2.47 -2.51
N VAL A 69 -4.09 -1.75 -2.42
CA VAL A 69 -4.78 -1.48 -1.14
C VAL A 69 -5.50 -2.74 -0.66
N GLY A 70 -6.11 -3.51 -1.55
CA GLY A 70 -6.81 -4.75 -1.22
C GLY A 70 -5.90 -5.76 -0.52
N GLY A 71 -4.73 -6.03 -1.10
CA GLY A 71 -3.72 -6.92 -0.49
C GLY A 71 -3.26 -6.42 0.88
N ALA A 72 -2.97 -5.12 0.99
CA ALA A 72 -2.58 -4.50 2.26
C ALA A 72 -3.65 -4.63 3.34
N VAL A 73 -4.93 -4.39 3.00
CA VAL A 73 -6.06 -4.49 3.93
C VAL A 73 -6.27 -5.93 4.40
N ILE A 74 -6.26 -6.89 3.48
CA ILE A 74 -6.42 -8.31 3.78
C ILE A 74 -5.31 -8.77 4.73
N GLY A 75 -4.04 -8.53 4.37
CA GLY A 75 -2.88 -8.93 5.17
C GLY A 75 -2.87 -8.26 6.54
N THR A 76 -3.16 -6.96 6.60
CA THR A 76 -3.19 -6.22 7.88
C THR A 76 -4.34 -6.71 8.78
N ASN A 77 -5.51 -7.04 8.22
CA ASN A 77 -6.64 -7.53 9.00
C ASN A 77 -6.39 -8.93 9.55
N TRP A 78 -5.72 -9.80 8.80
CA TRP A 78 -5.26 -11.08 9.32
C TRP A 78 -4.23 -10.88 10.43
N LEU A 79 -3.21 -10.03 10.20
CA LEU A 79 -2.15 -9.74 11.17
C LEU A 79 -2.69 -9.25 12.52
N LYS A 80 -3.63 -8.29 12.48
CA LYS A 80 -4.28 -7.72 13.69
C LYS A 80 -4.96 -8.76 14.57
N ARG A 81 -5.46 -9.85 13.98
CA ARG A 81 -6.17 -10.90 14.73
C ARG A 81 -5.19 -11.76 15.52
N ASN A 82 -4.00 -11.99 14.95
CA ASN A 82 -3.00 -12.91 15.48
C ASN A 82 -1.95 -12.23 16.36
N VAL A 83 -1.50 -11.02 16.01
CA VAL A 83 -0.43 -10.32 16.74
C VAL A 83 -0.66 -8.81 16.78
N PRO A 84 -0.05 -8.07 17.73
CA PRO A 84 -0.07 -6.62 17.71
C PRO A 84 0.61 -6.11 16.44
N ARG A 85 0.03 -5.08 15.80
CA ARG A 85 0.61 -4.53 14.57
C ARG A 85 2.06 -4.08 14.77
N PRO A 86 2.96 -4.39 13.83
CA PRO A 86 4.33 -3.93 13.89
C PRO A 86 4.41 -2.42 13.74
N ARG A 87 5.54 -1.87 14.18
CA ARG A 87 5.84 -0.44 13.99
C ARG A 87 5.97 -0.16 12.50
N ALA A 88 5.54 1.04 12.09
CA ALA A 88 5.70 1.48 10.72
C ALA A 88 7.19 1.59 10.39
N LEU A 89 7.62 0.96 9.30
CA LEU A 89 8.90 1.23 8.68
C LEU A 89 8.74 2.49 7.83
N LEU A 90 9.58 3.50 8.09
CA LEU A 90 9.60 4.69 7.25
C LEU A 90 10.42 4.39 5.98
N PRO A 91 9.97 4.82 4.80
CA PRO A 91 10.79 4.73 3.60
C PRO A 91 12.10 5.49 3.79
N SER A 92 13.18 4.93 3.24
CA SER A 92 14.47 5.59 3.14
C SER A 92 14.41 6.82 2.22
N PRO A 93 15.39 7.74 2.29
CA PRO A 93 15.41 8.93 1.42
C PRO A 93 15.37 8.61 -0.07
N ILE A 94 16.04 7.54 -0.51
CA ILE A 94 16.05 7.10 -1.90
C ILE A 94 14.67 6.60 -2.32
N GLU A 95 14.01 5.81 -1.46
CA GLU A 95 12.65 5.34 -1.70
C GLU A 95 11.65 6.49 -1.76
N TRP A 96 11.80 7.50 -0.91
CA TRP A 96 11.02 8.73 -1.00
C TRP A 96 11.25 9.45 -2.32
N ALA A 97 12.49 9.57 -2.78
CA ALA A 97 12.79 10.19 -4.06
C ALA A 97 12.14 9.43 -5.23
N ILE A 98 12.23 8.09 -5.22
CA ILE A 98 11.58 7.23 -6.22
C ILE A 98 10.07 7.42 -6.19
N LEU A 99 9.44 7.40 -5.00
CA LEU A 99 7.99 7.55 -4.89
C LEU A 99 7.52 8.91 -5.36
N VAL A 100 8.17 9.99 -4.93
CA VAL A 100 7.81 11.34 -5.36
C VAL A 100 7.98 11.47 -6.87
N PHE A 101 9.07 10.98 -7.44
CA PHE A 101 9.28 10.98 -8.88
C PHE A 101 8.16 10.23 -9.62
N LEU A 102 7.87 8.98 -9.23
CA LEU A 102 6.82 8.19 -9.87
C LEU A 102 5.43 8.81 -9.73
N MET A 103 5.12 9.39 -8.57
CA MET A 103 3.86 10.11 -8.34
C MET A 103 3.72 11.33 -9.25
N ILE A 104 4.79 12.11 -9.43
CA ILE A 104 4.83 13.25 -10.35
C ILE A 104 4.59 12.79 -11.79
N VAL A 105 5.30 11.74 -12.24
CA VAL A 105 5.13 11.18 -13.59
C VAL A 105 3.71 10.66 -13.80
N TRP A 106 3.14 10.00 -12.78
CA TRP A 106 1.78 9.48 -12.85
C TRP A 106 0.73 10.58 -12.94
N ILE A 107 0.78 11.57 -12.05
CA ILE A 107 -0.18 12.70 -12.05
C ILE A 107 -0.05 13.52 -13.34
N ALA A 108 1.17 13.73 -13.84
CA ALA A 108 1.40 14.42 -15.10
C ALA A 108 0.77 13.67 -16.29
N GLY A 109 0.92 12.34 -16.36
CA GLY A 109 0.29 11.53 -17.41
C GLY A 109 -1.23 11.59 -17.36
N ILE A 110 -1.82 11.47 -16.17
CA ILE A 110 -3.28 11.61 -15.98
C ILE A 110 -3.76 12.98 -16.46
N SER A 111 -3.03 14.04 -16.10
CA SER A 111 -3.39 15.41 -16.46
C SER A 111 -3.27 15.67 -17.96
N TYR A 112 -2.25 15.07 -18.60
CA TYR A 112 -2.05 15.16 -20.05
C TYR A 112 -3.20 14.51 -20.84
N ASN A 113 -3.64 13.33 -20.41
CA ASN A 113 -4.68 12.54 -21.08
C ASN A 113 -6.13 12.86 -20.61
N ALA A 114 -6.32 13.96 -19.86
CA ALA A 114 -7.62 14.43 -19.36
C ALA A 114 -7.89 15.92 -19.67
N PRO A 115 -7.90 16.34 -20.95
CA PRO A 115 -7.99 17.76 -21.34
C PRO A 115 -9.35 18.42 -21.02
N ASP A 116 -10.43 17.63 -20.86
CA ASP A 116 -11.81 18.14 -20.74
C ASP A 116 -12.22 18.54 -19.30
N GLY A 117 -11.31 18.36 -18.34
CA GLY A 117 -11.50 18.66 -16.91
C GLY A 117 -11.52 20.17 -16.57
N GLY A 118 -12.45 20.93 -17.16
CA GLY A 118 -12.94 22.22 -16.65
C GLY A 118 -11.92 23.35 -16.42
N GLY A 119 -11.77 24.22 -17.43
CA GLY A 119 -11.86 25.69 -17.30
C GLY A 119 -10.82 26.50 -16.47
N ALA A 120 -9.91 25.89 -15.73
CA ALA A 120 -8.74 26.58 -15.18
C ALA A 120 -7.54 26.22 -16.04
N SER A 121 -6.78 27.23 -16.53
CA SER A 121 -5.63 27.07 -17.44
C SER A 121 -4.90 25.74 -17.19
N THR A 122 -4.70 24.92 -18.21
CA THR A 122 -4.08 23.57 -18.13
C THR A 122 -2.85 23.54 -17.22
N VAL A 123 -2.08 24.64 -17.18
CA VAL A 123 -0.97 24.89 -16.26
C VAL A 123 -1.40 24.88 -14.78
N GLY A 124 -2.44 25.62 -14.39
CA GLY A 124 -2.97 25.67 -13.02
C GLY A 124 -3.53 24.34 -12.51
N TRP A 125 -4.10 23.51 -13.37
CA TRP A 125 -4.56 22.16 -12.99
C TRP A 125 -3.40 21.17 -12.84
N ILE A 126 -2.40 21.23 -13.74
CA ILE A 126 -1.19 20.43 -13.63
C ILE A 126 -0.42 20.81 -12.35
N PHE A 127 -0.17 22.10 -12.11
CA PHE A 127 0.52 22.54 -10.90
C PHE A 127 -0.31 22.30 -9.63
N GLY A 128 -1.62 22.56 -9.65
CA GLY A 128 -2.51 22.34 -8.50
C GLY A 128 -2.72 20.87 -8.16
N GLY A 129 -2.90 20.01 -9.16
CA GLY A 129 -3.09 18.56 -9.01
C GLY A 129 -1.80 17.83 -8.64
N LEU A 130 -0.66 18.27 -9.17
CA LEU A 130 0.66 17.68 -8.89
C LEU A 130 1.17 18.10 -7.51
N VAL A 131 1.07 19.39 -7.16
CA VAL A 131 1.40 19.87 -5.80
C VAL A 131 0.38 19.32 -4.80
N GLY A 132 -0.93 19.39 -5.08
CA GLY A 132 -1.98 18.90 -4.20
C GLY A 132 -1.94 17.38 -4.00
N GLY A 133 -1.65 16.61 -5.05
CA GLY A 133 -1.53 15.15 -4.99
C GLY A 133 -0.30 14.68 -4.22
N VAL A 134 0.85 15.31 -4.43
CA VAL A 134 2.08 15.00 -3.68
C VAL A 134 1.95 15.43 -2.21
N VAL A 135 1.48 16.66 -1.95
CA VAL A 135 1.26 17.16 -0.58
C VAL A 135 0.18 16.33 0.13
N GLY A 136 -0.92 16.02 -0.55
CA GLY A 136 -1.99 15.16 -0.01
C GLY A 136 -1.51 13.75 0.29
N GLY A 137 -0.64 13.18 -0.54
CA GLY A 137 0.00 11.89 -0.30
C GLY A 137 0.89 11.91 0.95
N ILE A 138 1.71 12.95 1.11
CA ILE A 138 2.58 13.13 2.29
C ILE A 138 1.75 13.32 3.56
N VAL A 139 0.74 14.20 3.53
CA VAL A 139 -0.15 14.43 4.66
C VAL A 139 -0.91 13.15 5.00
N GLY A 140 -1.48 12.46 4.02
CA GLY A 140 -2.16 11.17 4.20
C GLY A 140 -1.25 10.13 4.85
N PHE A 141 0.01 10.05 4.44
CA PHE A 141 1.00 9.15 5.03
C PHE A 141 1.27 9.49 6.51
N THR A 142 1.51 10.76 6.84
CA THR A 142 1.77 11.18 8.24
C THR A 142 0.56 10.93 9.16
N VAL A 143 -0.65 11.16 8.65
CA VAL A 143 -1.90 10.85 9.35
C VAL A 143 -2.03 9.34 9.55
N ALA A 144 -1.78 8.54 8.52
CA ALA A 144 -1.83 7.07 8.60
C ALA A 144 -0.84 6.52 9.64
N LEU A 145 0.39 7.05 9.71
CA LEU A 145 1.36 6.69 10.74
C LEU A 145 0.84 6.97 12.16
N SER A 146 0.17 8.12 12.35
CA SER A 146 -0.40 8.50 13.64
C SER A 146 -1.55 7.58 14.06
N PHE A 147 -2.42 7.21 13.11
CA PHE A 147 -3.46 6.21 13.34
C PHE A 147 -2.90 4.82 13.61
N GLN A 148 -1.80 4.44 12.95
CA GLN A 148 -1.15 3.15 13.17
C GLN A 148 -0.55 3.05 14.57
N LYS A 149 0.09 4.12 15.07
CA LYS A 149 0.60 4.19 16.45
C LYS A 149 -0.51 4.00 17.48
N ARG A 150 -1.64 4.71 17.30
CA ARG A 150 -2.82 4.58 18.18
C ARG A 150 -3.46 3.20 18.07
N GLY A 151 -3.54 2.64 16.86
CA GLY A 151 -4.05 1.30 16.61
C GLY A 151 -3.22 0.23 17.32
N ARG A 152 -1.90 0.34 17.29
CA ARG A 152 -0.99 -0.59 17.97
C ARG A 152 -1.21 -0.61 19.48
N ALA A 153 -1.39 0.55 20.12
CA ALA A 153 -1.66 0.61 21.56
C ALA A 153 -2.97 -0.13 21.92
N LYS A 154 -4.02 0.06 21.12
CA LYS A 154 -5.30 -0.67 21.28
C LYS A 154 -5.15 -2.18 21.02
N ASP A 155 -4.35 -2.55 20.01
CA ASP A 155 -4.13 -3.96 19.67
C ASP A 155 -3.37 -4.69 20.80
N ILE A 156 -2.42 -4.01 21.46
CA ILE A 156 -1.72 -4.53 22.66
C ILE A 156 -2.73 -4.70 23.81
N GLU A 157 -3.49 -3.65 24.16
CA GLU A 157 -4.46 -3.71 25.26
C GLU A 157 -5.51 -4.82 25.05
N ARG A 158 -5.98 -5.01 23.81
CA ARG A 158 -6.92 -6.07 23.44
C ARG A 158 -6.33 -7.47 23.65
N LEU A 159 -5.08 -7.67 23.26
CA LEU A 159 -4.42 -8.97 23.36
C LEU A 159 -4.01 -9.27 24.81
N ASP A 160 -3.52 -8.26 25.54
CA ASP A 160 -3.22 -8.39 26.97
C ASP A 160 -4.46 -8.82 27.76
N LYS A 161 -5.62 -8.20 27.52
CA LYS A 161 -6.89 -8.65 28.14
C LYS A 161 -7.25 -10.08 27.78
N LYS A 162 -7.04 -10.48 26.53
CA LYS A 162 -7.36 -11.83 26.05
C LYS A 162 -6.47 -12.90 26.70
N PHE A 163 -5.20 -12.60 26.98
CA PHE A 163 -4.25 -13.53 27.60
C PHE A 163 -4.12 -13.38 29.12
N ALA A 164 -4.73 -12.35 29.72
CA ALA A 164 -4.78 -12.18 31.18
C ALA A 164 -5.99 -12.88 31.83
N ASP A 165 -7.03 -13.18 31.04
CA ASP A 165 -8.24 -13.89 31.47
C ASP A 165 -8.17 -15.43 31.25
N ASP A 166 -7.09 -15.93 30.64
CA ASP A 166 -6.75 -17.36 30.46
C ASP A 166 -5.71 -17.81 31.52
#